data_AF-M0CEQ0-F1
#
_entry.id   AF-M0CEQ0-F1
#
_cell.length_a   1.000
_cell.length_b   1.000
_cell.length_c   1.000
_cell.angle_alpha   90.00
_cell.angle_beta   90.00
_cell.angle_gamma   90.00
#
_symmetry.space_group_name_H-M   'P 1'
#
loop_
_entity.id
_entity.type
_entity.pdbx_description
1 polymer ?
#
loop_
_entity_poly.entity_id
_entity_poly.type
_entity_poly.pdbx_seq_one_letter_code
_entity_poly.pdbx_strand_id
1 'polypeptide(L)'
;MSDENQSDGIAGALHELERDGDRSEVSLADREYAIYRCRDCNNVVLTMQDCDGGMTCHDEPMERVRETKLDIRPPDIRQVLLDAFGLPKPGLDICLCVIGEGPLSPGELADRLDYDESTVRNYLNELVEFGLLEKSQLNRESGGFVNVYHSIDLDEMREETLVGFYAWAGEAASLIEEANLTKEDYRESNLDGGLNEVFWERFRDAQSED
;
A
#
# COMPACT_ATOMS: atom_id res chain seq x y z
N MET A 1 -57.39 13.57 -16.99
CA MET A 1 -56.99 14.83 -16.35
C MET A 1 -56.46 14.48 -14.98
N SER A 2 -55.37 15.14 -14.59
CA SER A 2 -54.43 14.82 -13.48
C SER A 2 -53.28 13.93 -13.92
N ASP A 3 -52.18 14.57 -14.30
CA ASP A 3 -50.78 14.18 -14.00
C ASP A 3 -49.84 15.17 -14.71
N GLU A 4 -49.40 16.23 -14.03
CA GLU A 4 -48.25 17.05 -14.47
C GLU A 4 -47.40 17.48 -13.26
N ASN A 5 -46.47 16.58 -12.94
CA ASN A 5 -45.05 16.79 -12.71
C ASN A 5 -44.58 18.15 -12.13
N GLN A 6 -44.21 18.10 -10.85
CA GLN A 6 -43.49 19.14 -10.13
C GLN A 6 -41.99 18.84 -10.21
N SER A 7 -41.27 19.46 -11.13
CA SER A 7 -39.80 19.42 -11.18
C SER A 7 -39.22 20.68 -11.81
N ASP A 8 -39.24 21.80 -11.08
CA ASP A 8 -38.47 22.99 -11.44
C ASP A 8 -37.99 23.67 -10.16
N GLY A 9 -36.88 23.17 -9.62
CA GLY A 9 -36.27 23.69 -8.39
C GLY A 9 -34.84 23.25 -8.10
N ILE A 10 -34.22 22.43 -8.95
CA ILE A 10 -32.83 21.97 -8.78
C ILE A 10 -32.01 22.26 -10.05
N ALA A 11 -32.19 23.45 -10.63
CA ALA A 11 -31.34 23.95 -11.70
C ALA A 11 -30.53 25.20 -11.28
N GLY A 12 -30.73 25.71 -10.07
CA GLY A 12 -30.11 26.94 -9.57
C GLY A 12 -28.95 26.78 -8.59
N ALA A 13 -28.58 25.56 -8.20
CA ALA A 13 -27.59 25.33 -7.14
C ALA A 13 -26.25 24.72 -7.59
N LEU A 14 -26.04 24.54 -8.90
CA LEU A 14 -24.77 24.04 -9.47
C LEU A 14 -23.93 25.12 -10.17
N HIS A 15 -24.23 26.40 -9.94
CA HIS A 15 -23.46 27.50 -10.50
C HIS A 15 -22.91 28.40 -9.40
N GLU A 16 -21.93 27.89 -8.63
CA GLU A 16 -20.98 28.69 -7.84
C GLU A 16 -19.89 27.79 -7.20
N LEU A 17 -19.33 26.85 -7.96
CA LEU A 17 -17.96 26.40 -7.69
C LEU A 17 -17.05 27.43 -8.36
N GLU A 18 -16.86 28.53 -7.65
CA GLU A 18 -15.87 29.53 -7.96
C GLU A 18 -14.51 28.83 -8.12
N ARG A 19 -13.91 29.09 -9.28
CA ARG A 19 -12.51 28.79 -9.58
C ARG A 19 -11.64 29.54 -8.56
N ASP A 20 -11.27 28.88 -7.48
CA ASP A 20 -10.14 29.33 -6.67
C ASP A 20 -8.92 28.46 -7.02
N GLY A 21 -8.07 29.05 -7.86
CA GLY A 21 -6.93 28.43 -8.50
C GLY A 21 -5.69 28.50 -7.62
N ASP A 22 -5.73 27.84 -6.47
CA ASP A 22 -4.52 27.58 -5.68
C ASP A 22 -4.60 26.15 -5.12
N ARG A 23 -4.16 25.16 -5.91
CA ARG A 23 -3.88 23.83 -5.36
C ARG A 23 -2.68 24.00 -4.46
N SER A 24 -2.92 24.16 -3.16
CA SER A 24 -1.86 24.32 -2.16
C SER A 24 -0.80 23.25 -2.35
N GLU A 25 0.42 23.66 -2.67
CA GLU A 25 1.54 22.75 -2.88
C GLU A 25 1.86 22.00 -1.59
N VAL A 26 1.96 20.67 -1.67
CA VAL A 26 2.31 19.83 -0.53
C VAL A 26 3.83 19.81 -0.40
N SER A 27 4.34 20.29 0.73
CA SER A 27 5.77 20.21 1.05
C SER A 27 6.18 18.77 1.35
N LEU A 28 7.27 18.35 0.70
CA LEU A 28 8.00 17.10 0.90
C LEU A 28 9.38 17.33 1.54
N ALA A 29 9.75 18.58 1.83
CA ALA A 29 11.09 18.94 2.29
C ALA A 29 11.42 18.34 3.67
N ASP A 30 10.45 18.32 4.58
CA ASP A 30 10.63 17.93 5.99
C ASP A 30 10.17 16.49 6.27
N ARG A 31 10.05 15.66 5.24
CA ARG A 31 9.69 14.25 5.37
C ARG A 31 10.90 13.42 5.79
N GLU A 32 10.65 12.33 6.51
CA GLU A 32 11.67 11.34 6.88
C GLU A 32 12.24 10.58 5.67
N TYR A 33 11.62 10.75 4.50
CA TYR A 33 12.06 10.22 3.22
C TYR A 33 12.35 11.36 2.24
N ALA A 34 13.11 11.05 1.19
CA ALA A 34 13.38 11.97 0.09
C ALA A 34 13.00 11.35 -1.25
N ILE A 35 12.52 12.19 -2.16
CA ILE A 35 12.26 11.83 -3.56
C ILE A 35 13.23 12.62 -4.44
N TYR A 36 13.89 11.93 -5.36
CA TYR A 36 14.80 12.50 -6.33
C TYR A 36 14.27 12.27 -7.74
N ARG A 37 14.43 13.26 -8.63
CA ARG A 37 14.11 13.13 -10.06
C ARG A 37 15.35 13.36 -10.91
N CYS A 38 15.50 12.57 -11.97
CA CYS A 38 16.49 12.86 -12.99
C CYS A 38 16.03 14.08 -13.81
N ARG A 39 16.99 14.83 -14.36
CA ARG A 39 16.73 15.97 -15.24
C ARG A 39 16.66 15.56 -16.72
N ASP A 40 17.28 14.43 -17.05
CA ASP A 40 17.47 13.98 -18.43
C ASP A 40 16.55 12.80 -18.81
N CYS A 41 16.01 12.08 -17.82
CA CYS A 41 15.04 11.01 -18.05
C CYS A 41 13.93 11.00 -16.98
N ASN A 42 12.96 10.09 -17.14
CA ASN A 42 11.81 9.96 -16.24
C ASN A 42 12.13 9.20 -14.94
N ASN A 43 13.41 8.94 -14.64
CA ASN A 43 13.78 8.21 -13.44
C ASN A 43 13.44 9.02 -12.18
N VAL A 44 12.71 8.39 -11.26
CA VAL A 44 12.35 8.91 -9.95
C VAL A 44 12.76 7.89 -8.90
N VAL A 45 13.40 8.36 -7.83
CA VAL A 45 13.94 7.51 -6.78
C VAL A 45 13.41 7.98 -5.43
N LEU A 46 12.83 7.06 -4.66
CA LEU A 46 12.43 7.24 -3.27
C LEU A 46 13.52 6.64 -2.35
N THR A 47 13.85 7.33 -1.26
CA THR A 47 14.80 6.83 -0.25
C THR A 47 14.37 7.23 1.16
N MET A 48 14.54 6.33 2.14
CA MET A 48 14.40 6.64 3.58
C MET A 48 15.64 7.28 4.19
N GLN A 49 16.74 7.34 3.43
CA GLN A 49 18.00 7.88 3.90
C GLN A 49 18.42 9.00 2.97
N ASP A 50 18.71 10.16 3.53
CA ASP A 50 19.41 11.20 2.79
C ASP A 50 20.85 10.71 2.59
N CYS A 51 21.15 10.28 1.35
CA CYS A 51 22.50 9.88 0.97
C CYS A 51 23.40 11.11 0.95
N ASP A 52 24.50 11.09 1.71
CA ASP A 52 25.56 12.10 1.63
C ASP A 52 26.14 12.09 0.20
N GLY A 53 25.85 13.13 -0.57
CA GLY A 53 26.21 13.25 -2.00
C GLY A 53 25.02 13.17 -2.97
N GLY A 54 23.83 12.85 -2.47
CA GLY A 54 22.60 12.72 -3.27
C GLY A 54 22.56 11.45 -4.13
N MET A 55 21.42 11.23 -4.80
CA MET A 55 21.28 10.14 -5.77
C MET A 55 21.83 10.58 -7.13
N THR A 56 22.43 9.67 -7.89
CA THR A 56 22.98 9.96 -9.23
C THR A 56 22.28 9.18 -10.32
N CYS A 57 22.10 9.80 -11.49
CA CYS A 57 21.60 9.15 -12.70
C CYS A 57 22.37 9.72 -13.89
N HIS A 58 22.88 8.87 -14.79
CA HIS A 58 23.80 9.27 -15.87
C HIS A 58 25.05 10.01 -15.37
N ASP A 59 25.61 9.56 -14.24
CA ASP A 59 26.77 10.18 -13.57
C ASP A 59 26.56 11.63 -13.08
N GLU A 60 25.33 12.15 -13.17
CA GLU A 60 24.95 13.48 -12.70
C GLU A 60 24.05 13.39 -11.44
N PRO A 61 24.14 14.35 -10.50
CA PRO A 61 23.30 14.37 -9.32
C PRO A 61 21.84 14.65 -9.69
N MET A 62 20.95 13.82 -9.17
CA MET A 62 19.51 13.98 -9.29
C MET A 62 19.01 15.16 -8.44
N GLU A 63 17.90 15.74 -8.86
CA GLU A 63 17.30 16.87 -8.16
C GLU A 63 16.30 16.39 -7.11
N ARG A 64 16.44 16.85 -5.86
CA ARG A 64 15.49 16.54 -4.79
C ARG A 64 14.17 17.26 -5.04
N VAL A 65 13.08 16.49 -5.11
CA VAL A 65 11.71 16.99 -5.18
C VAL A 65 11.32 17.51 -3.80
N ARG A 66 10.98 18.81 -3.72
CA ARG A 66 10.61 19.47 -2.46
C ARG A 66 9.12 19.68 -2.30
N GLU A 67 8.37 19.62 -3.39
CA GLU A 67 6.94 19.92 -3.42
C GLU A 67 6.21 19.14 -4.51
N THR A 68 4.91 18.95 -4.32
CA THR A 68 4.02 18.36 -5.32
C THR A 68 2.66 19.05 -5.33
N LYS A 69 2.04 19.09 -6.51
CA LYS A 69 0.70 19.67 -6.71
C LYS A 69 -0.42 18.67 -6.41
N LEU A 70 -0.08 17.40 -6.22
CA LEU A 70 -1.02 16.37 -5.83
C LEU A 70 -1.15 16.36 -4.31
N ASP A 71 -2.39 16.48 -3.83
CA ASP A 71 -2.67 16.27 -2.41
C ASP A 71 -2.44 14.80 -2.06
N ILE A 72 -1.74 14.53 -0.96
CA ILE A 72 -1.38 13.19 -0.52
C ILE A 72 -1.99 13.00 0.85
N ARG A 73 -2.82 11.96 0.99
CA ARG A 73 -3.31 11.48 2.28
C ARG A 73 -2.38 10.37 2.75
N PRO A 74 -1.52 10.60 3.76
CA PRO A 74 -0.61 9.56 4.23
C PRO A 74 -1.42 8.41 4.85
N PRO A 75 -1.03 7.15 4.61
CA PRO A 75 -1.68 6.01 5.24
C PRO A 75 -1.32 5.93 6.72
N ASP A 76 -2.18 5.32 7.53
CA ASP A 76 -1.81 4.83 8.87
C ASP A 76 -1.17 3.43 8.79
N ILE A 77 -0.51 3.00 9.86
CA ILE A 77 0.19 1.70 9.88
C ILE A 77 -0.74 0.51 9.64
N ARG A 78 -2.01 0.59 10.07
CA ARG A 78 -2.96 -0.50 9.84
C ARG A 78 -3.32 -0.59 8.38
N GLN A 79 -3.52 0.54 7.70
CA GLN A 79 -3.76 0.59 6.27
C GLN A 79 -2.59 -0.02 5.49
N VAL A 80 -1.35 0.32 5.84
CA VAL A 80 -0.16 -0.28 5.21
C VAL A 80 -0.13 -1.80 5.40
N LEU A 81 -0.37 -2.29 6.62
CA LEU A 81 -0.35 -3.73 6.90
C LEU A 81 -1.50 -4.49 6.23
N LEU A 82 -2.65 -3.85 6.05
CA LEU A 82 -3.79 -4.42 5.32
C LEU A 82 -3.56 -4.42 3.80
N ASP A 83 -3.14 -3.30 3.23
CA ASP A 83 -3.11 -3.11 1.78
C ASP A 83 -1.85 -3.70 1.14
N ALA A 84 -0.69 -3.56 1.79
CA ALA A 84 0.57 -4.05 1.24
C ALA A 84 0.82 -5.52 1.57
N PHE A 85 0.38 -5.99 2.74
CA PHE A 85 0.61 -7.37 3.19
C PHE A 85 -0.66 -8.22 3.16
N GLY A 86 -1.81 -7.66 2.80
CA GLY A 86 -3.07 -8.40 2.71
C GLY A 86 -3.58 -8.92 4.06
N LEU A 87 -3.02 -8.47 5.20
CA LEU A 87 -3.28 -9.07 6.51
C LEU A 87 -4.52 -8.45 7.16
N PRO A 88 -5.65 -9.17 7.25
CA PRO A 88 -6.82 -8.67 7.96
C PRO A 88 -6.52 -8.53 9.45
N LYS A 89 -7.39 -7.80 10.17
CA LYS A 89 -7.21 -7.50 11.60
C LYS A 89 -6.76 -8.70 12.46
N PRO A 90 -7.34 -9.91 12.35
CA PRO A 90 -6.89 -11.03 13.16
C PRO A 90 -5.44 -11.43 12.88
N GLY A 91 -5.01 -11.43 11.61
CA GLY A 91 -3.62 -11.69 11.24
C GLY A 91 -2.65 -10.66 11.80
N LEU A 92 -3.05 -9.38 11.81
CA LEU A 92 -2.28 -8.30 12.43
C LEU A 92 -2.14 -8.48 13.95
N ASP A 93 -3.26 -8.73 14.64
CA ASP A 93 -3.28 -8.92 16.09
C ASP A 93 -2.40 -10.11 16.50
N ILE A 94 -2.44 -11.21 15.73
CA ILE A 94 -1.60 -12.40 15.93
C ILE A 94 -0.12 -12.06 15.73
N CYS A 95 0.23 -11.40 14.63
CA CYS A 95 1.60 -11.02 14.31
C CYS A 95 2.21 -10.15 15.43
N LEU A 96 1.49 -9.10 15.84
CA LEU A 96 1.95 -8.19 16.90
C LEU A 96 2.08 -8.89 18.26
N CYS A 97 1.19 -9.82 18.59
CA CYS A 97 1.27 -10.59 19.82
C CYS A 97 2.50 -11.51 19.85
N VAL A 98 2.79 -12.21 18.74
CA VAL A 98 4.00 -13.05 18.65
C VAL A 98 5.27 -12.23 18.70
N ILE A 99 5.31 -11.06 18.08
CA ILE A 99 6.48 -10.15 18.14
C ILE A 99 6.71 -9.64 19.57
N GLY A 100 5.64 -9.27 20.29
CA GLY A 100 5.74 -8.70 21.63
C GLY A 100 5.97 -9.72 22.75
N GLU A 101 5.45 -10.94 22.60
CA GLU A 101 5.35 -11.93 23.69
C GLU A 101 5.85 -13.33 23.31
N GLY A 102 6.36 -13.52 22.08
CA GLY A 102 6.87 -14.79 21.57
C GLY A 102 8.00 -15.41 22.38
N PRO A 103 8.24 -16.73 22.24
CA PRO A 103 7.53 -17.67 21.37
C PRO A 103 6.18 -18.15 21.95
N LEU A 104 5.13 -18.20 21.12
CA LEU A 104 3.77 -18.60 21.52
C LEU A 104 3.20 -19.75 20.68
N SER A 105 2.43 -20.65 21.29
CA SER A 105 1.66 -21.68 20.58
C SER A 105 0.29 -21.17 20.09
N PRO A 106 -0.35 -21.85 19.12
CA PRO A 106 -1.66 -21.43 18.63
C PRO A 106 -2.74 -21.34 19.71
N GLY A 107 -2.75 -22.26 20.67
CA GLY A 107 -3.70 -22.23 21.78
C GLY A 107 -3.48 -21.04 22.70
N GLU A 108 -2.23 -20.73 23.02
CA GLU A 108 -1.87 -19.58 23.85
C GLU A 108 -2.21 -18.23 23.18
N LEU A 109 -2.16 -18.16 21.85
CA LEU A 109 -2.58 -17.01 21.08
C LEU A 109 -4.11 -16.88 21.01
N ALA A 110 -4.81 -17.99 20.79
CA ALA A 110 -6.27 -18.05 20.78
C ALA A 110 -6.85 -17.56 22.11
N ASP A 111 -6.30 -18.04 23.23
CA ASP A 111 -6.72 -17.65 24.57
C ASP A 111 -6.43 -16.17 24.87
N ARG A 112 -5.29 -15.64 24.41
CA ARG A 112 -4.90 -14.23 24.66
C ARG A 112 -5.73 -13.24 23.84
N LEU A 113 -5.95 -13.55 22.56
CA LEU A 113 -6.54 -12.64 21.60
C LEU A 113 -8.05 -12.81 21.45
N ASP A 114 -8.64 -13.78 22.17
CA ASP A 114 -10.07 -14.13 22.08
C ASP A 114 -10.48 -14.49 20.64
N TYR A 115 -9.64 -15.30 19.99
CA TYR A 115 -9.86 -15.81 18.64
C TYR A 115 -10.00 -17.33 18.62
N ASP A 116 -10.77 -17.85 17.67
CA ASP A 116 -10.82 -19.29 17.43
C ASP A 116 -9.43 -19.83 17.05
N GLU A 117 -9.02 -20.94 17.67
CA GLU A 117 -7.70 -21.53 17.44
C GLU A 117 -7.48 -21.95 15.98
N SER A 118 -8.54 -22.26 15.22
CA SER A 118 -8.46 -22.51 13.78
C SER A 118 -8.09 -21.25 13.00
N THR A 119 -8.68 -20.11 13.35
CA THR A 119 -8.37 -18.79 12.77
C THR A 119 -6.92 -18.42 13.05
N VAL A 120 -6.49 -18.62 14.31
CA VAL A 120 -5.10 -18.39 14.71
C VAL A 120 -4.14 -19.27 13.92
N ARG A 121 -4.41 -20.57 13.79
CA ARG A 121 -3.56 -21.48 13.00
C ARG A 121 -3.48 -21.08 11.53
N ASN A 122 -4.59 -20.64 10.94
CA ASN A 122 -4.61 -20.21 9.55
C ASN A 122 -3.67 -19.02 9.34
N TYR A 123 -3.85 -17.94 10.12
CA TYR A 123 -3.00 -16.76 10.00
C TYR A 123 -1.56 -17.01 10.41
N LEU A 124 -1.29 -17.88 11.39
CA LEU A 124 0.09 -18.26 11.72
C LEU A 124 0.79 -18.96 10.56
N ASN A 125 0.09 -19.77 9.77
CA ASN A 125 0.68 -20.38 8.59
C ASN A 125 0.93 -19.33 7.50
N GLU A 126 -0.05 -18.46 7.22
CA GLU A 126 0.12 -17.35 6.27
C GLU A 126 1.29 -16.43 6.65
N LEU A 127 1.40 -16.06 7.93
CA LEU A 127 2.49 -15.22 8.44
C LEU A 127 3.87 -15.89 8.34
N VAL A 128 3.92 -17.22 8.46
CA VAL A 128 5.15 -17.98 8.21
C VAL A 128 5.47 -18.05 6.72
N GLU A 129 4.46 -18.22 5.86
CA GLU A 129 4.63 -18.20 4.39
C GLU A 129 5.10 -16.83 3.89
N PHE A 130 4.60 -15.74 4.49
CA PHE A 130 5.07 -14.38 4.23
C PHE A 130 6.45 -14.06 4.83
N GLY A 131 7.02 -14.96 5.64
CA GLY A 131 8.32 -14.75 6.29
C GLY A 131 8.28 -13.75 7.45
N LEU A 132 7.10 -13.39 7.96
CA LEU A 132 6.97 -12.50 9.12
C LEU A 132 7.15 -13.25 10.43
N LEU A 133 6.88 -14.55 10.47
CA LEU A 133 7.08 -15.38 11.66
C LEU A 133 7.86 -16.64 11.30
N GLU A 134 8.53 -17.19 12.30
CA GLU A 134 9.17 -18.50 12.23
C GLU A 134 8.42 -19.51 13.10
N LYS A 135 8.42 -20.77 12.65
CA LYS A 135 7.81 -21.90 13.34
C LYS A 135 8.88 -22.85 13.85
N SER A 136 8.85 -23.12 15.15
CA SER A 136 9.73 -24.11 15.78
C SER A 136 8.93 -25.08 16.65
N GLN A 137 9.56 -26.20 17.00
CA GLN A 137 8.94 -27.26 17.77
C GLN A 137 9.63 -27.38 19.13
N LEU A 138 8.87 -27.19 20.20
CA LEU A 138 9.36 -27.32 21.58
C LEU A 138 8.85 -28.61 22.24
N ASN A 139 9.72 -29.25 23.01
CA ASN A 139 9.37 -30.44 23.79
C ASN A 139 8.59 -30.03 25.05
N ARG A 140 7.52 -30.74 25.35
CA ARG A 140 6.75 -30.53 26.59
C ARG A 140 7.33 -31.35 27.73
N GLU A 141 7.27 -30.82 28.95
CA GLU A 141 7.69 -31.54 30.17
C GLU A 141 6.89 -32.83 30.39
N SER A 142 5.62 -32.85 29.97
CA SER A 142 4.73 -34.02 30.02
C SER A 142 5.01 -35.08 28.95
N GLY A 143 6.02 -34.87 28.10
CA GLY A 143 6.22 -35.62 26.87
C GLY A 143 5.39 -35.10 25.70
N GLY A 144 5.87 -35.35 24.48
CA GLY A 144 5.31 -34.79 23.24
C GLY A 144 5.93 -33.45 22.85
N PHE A 145 5.37 -32.83 21.82
CA PHE A 145 5.87 -31.58 21.27
C PHE A 145 4.74 -30.59 20.98
N VAL A 146 5.08 -29.30 20.96
CA VAL A 146 4.20 -28.21 20.57
C VAL A 146 4.89 -27.33 19.54
N ASN A 147 4.13 -26.94 18.52
CA ASN A 147 4.59 -25.90 17.61
C ASN A 147 4.42 -24.55 18.30
N VAL A 148 5.50 -23.77 18.32
CA VAL A 148 5.49 -22.39 18.74
C VAL A 148 5.96 -21.51 17.59
N TYR A 149 5.55 -20.26 17.66
CA TYR A 149 5.83 -19.26 16.66
C TYR A 149 6.55 -18.10 17.33
N HIS A 150 7.59 -17.59 16.69
CA HIS A 150 8.35 -16.43 17.13
C HIS A 150 8.53 -15.47 15.97
N SER A 151 8.83 -14.21 16.29
CA SER A 151 9.31 -13.30 15.26
C SER A 151 10.63 -13.84 14.70
N ILE A 152 10.87 -13.54 13.43
CA ILE A 152 12.23 -13.48 12.91
C ILE A 152 13.04 -12.44 13.69
N ASP A 153 14.38 -12.44 13.53
CA ASP A 153 15.23 -11.42 14.13
C ASP A 153 14.69 -10.02 13.78
N LEU A 154 14.63 -9.12 14.77
CA LEU A 154 13.93 -7.84 14.59
C LEU A 154 14.62 -6.94 13.55
N ASP A 155 15.95 -7.04 13.41
CA ASP A 155 16.68 -6.28 12.40
C ASP A 155 16.43 -6.87 11.01
N GLU A 156 16.46 -8.19 10.88
CA GLU A 156 16.10 -8.90 9.64
C GLU A 156 14.64 -8.63 9.23
N MET A 157 13.70 -8.67 10.19
CA MET A 157 12.29 -8.34 9.97
C MET A 157 12.12 -6.94 9.42
N ARG A 158 12.83 -5.98 10.01
CA ARG A 158 12.73 -4.59 9.62
C ARG A 158 13.24 -4.39 8.19
N GLU A 159 14.36 -5.00 7.84
CA GLU A 159 14.93 -4.91 6.50
C GLU A 159 14.00 -5.56 5.46
N GLU A 160 13.60 -6.82 5.67
CA GLU A 160 12.75 -7.56 4.72
C GLU A 160 11.33 -6.96 4.59
N THR A 161 10.73 -6.48 5.68
CA THR A 161 9.42 -5.81 5.64
C THR A 161 9.49 -4.52 4.81
N LEU A 162 10.56 -3.75 4.94
CA LEU A 162 10.75 -2.53 4.13
C LEU A 162 10.98 -2.85 2.65
N VAL A 163 11.77 -3.88 2.34
CA VAL A 163 11.99 -4.34 0.97
C VAL A 163 10.69 -4.82 0.34
N GLY A 164 9.92 -5.67 1.04
CA GLY A 164 8.62 -6.15 0.59
C GLY A 164 7.62 -5.01 0.34
N PHE A 165 7.57 -4.03 1.26
CA PHE A 165 6.74 -2.84 1.07
C PHE A 165 7.15 -2.03 -0.16
N TYR A 166 8.45 -1.87 -0.42
CA TYR A 166 8.91 -1.15 -1.61
C TYR A 166 8.67 -1.90 -2.92
N ALA A 167 8.73 -3.22 -2.90
CA ALA A 167 8.31 -4.03 -4.04
C ALA A 167 6.83 -3.77 -4.36
N TRP A 168 5.96 -3.86 -3.35
CA TRP A 168 4.53 -3.57 -3.50
C TRP A 168 4.26 -2.14 -3.98
N ALA A 169 4.95 -1.15 -3.41
CA ALA A 169 4.82 0.25 -3.84
C ALA A 169 5.29 0.46 -5.29
N GLY A 170 6.32 -0.29 -5.72
CA GLY A 170 6.78 -0.34 -7.10
C GLY A 170 5.72 -0.90 -8.05
N GLU A 171 5.07 -2.01 -7.71
CA GLU A 171 3.96 -2.57 -8.48
C GLU A 171 2.79 -1.58 -8.59
N ALA A 172 2.41 -0.94 -7.49
CA ALA A 172 1.38 0.08 -7.49
C ALA A 172 1.76 1.30 -8.36
N ALA A 173 3.03 1.73 -8.34
CA ALA A 173 3.53 2.81 -9.18
C ALA A 173 3.53 2.44 -10.67
N SER A 174 3.88 1.20 -11.02
CA SER A 174 3.83 0.69 -12.40
C SER A 174 2.41 0.74 -12.96
N LEU A 175 1.39 0.36 -12.17
CA LEU A 175 -0.02 0.47 -12.57
C LEU A 175 -0.43 1.93 -12.85
N ILE A 176 0.07 2.89 -12.07
CA ILE A 176 -0.19 4.32 -12.29
C ILE A 176 0.48 4.78 -13.59
N GLU A 177 1.72 4.34 -13.85
CA GLU A 177 2.44 4.71 -15.06
C GLU A 177 1.77 4.13 -16.32
N GLU A 178 1.39 2.86 -16.29
CA GLU A 178 0.61 2.23 -17.37
C GLU A 178 -0.70 2.98 -17.63
N ALA A 179 -1.39 3.41 -16.57
CA ALA A 179 -2.60 4.22 -16.67
C ALA A 179 -2.33 5.59 -17.31
N ASN A 180 -1.17 6.19 -17.08
CA ASN A 180 -0.79 7.48 -17.66
C ASN A 180 -0.43 7.35 -19.15
N LEU A 181 0.37 6.35 -19.52
CA LEU A 181 0.73 6.06 -20.91
C LEU A 181 -0.50 5.73 -21.75
N THR A 182 -1.40 4.92 -21.20
CA THR A 182 -2.69 4.59 -21.85
C THR A 182 -3.49 5.87 -22.16
N LYS A 183 -3.54 6.83 -21.22
CA LYS A 183 -4.24 8.11 -21.45
C LYS A 183 -3.58 8.97 -22.52
N GLU A 184 -2.25 8.92 -22.65
CA GLU A 184 -1.50 9.64 -23.68
C GLU A 184 -1.84 9.08 -25.08
N ASP A 185 -1.76 7.76 -25.24
CA ASP A 185 -2.14 7.06 -26.48
C ASP A 185 -3.58 7.41 -26.94
N TYR A 186 -4.52 7.51 -26.00
CA TYR A 186 -5.91 7.89 -26.31
C TYR A 186 -6.08 9.36 -26.68
N ARG A 187 -5.33 10.30 -26.05
CA ARG A 187 -5.37 11.72 -26.43
C ARG A 187 -4.81 11.94 -27.84
N GLU A 188 -3.80 11.17 -28.23
CA GLU A 188 -3.24 11.23 -29.59
C GLU A 188 -4.18 10.59 -30.64
N SER A 189 -4.98 9.59 -30.23
CA SER A 189 -5.85 8.82 -31.13
C SER A 189 -7.20 9.48 -31.49
N ASN A 190 -7.58 10.64 -30.92
CA ASN A 190 -8.84 11.36 -31.21
C ASN A 190 -10.09 10.44 -31.27
N LEU A 191 -10.21 9.49 -30.34
CA LEU A 191 -11.40 8.64 -30.25
C LEU A 191 -12.51 9.38 -29.48
N ASP A 192 -13.62 9.66 -30.17
CA ASP A 192 -14.82 10.38 -29.68
C ASP A 192 -15.65 9.56 -28.65
N GLY A 193 -15.06 8.50 -28.09
CA GLY A 193 -15.67 7.64 -27.08
C GLY A 193 -15.23 8.06 -25.69
N GLY A 194 -16.18 8.37 -24.80
CA GLY A 194 -15.91 8.89 -23.46
C GLY A 194 -14.85 8.08 -22.70
N LEU A 195 -13.78 8.75 -22.28
CA LEU A 195 -12.61 8.22 -21.57
C LEU A 195 -12.92 7.37 -20.31
N ASN A 196 -14.15 7.42 -19.80
CA ASN A 196 -14.52 6.87 -18.51
C ASN A 196 -14.93 5.37 -18.55
N GLU A 197 -15.61 4.92 -19.61
CA GLU A 197 -16.07 3.52 -19.68
C GLU A 197 -14.93 2.56 -20.03
N VAL A 198 -14.04 2.96 -20.96
CA VAL A 198 -12.98 2.08 -21.47
C VAL A 198 -11.79 1.97 -20.50
N PHE A 199 -11.47 3.02 -19.76
CA PHE A 199 -10.36 3.03 -18.79
C PHE A 199 -10.54 1.94 -17.73
N TRP A 200 -11.72 1.85 -17.10
CA TRP A 200 -11.99 0.84 -16.07
C TRP A 200 -12.32 -0.55 -16.63
N GLU A 201 -12.70 -0.69 -17.90
CA GLU A 201 -12.85 -2.01 -18.54
C GLU A 201 -11.49 -2.67 -18.80
N ARG A 202 -10.51 -1.94 -19.35
CA ARG A 202 -9.18 -2.50 -19.65
C ARG A 202 -8.41 -2.94 -18.39
N PHE A 203 -8.53 -2.20 -17.28
CA PHE A 203 -7.93 -2.59 -15.99
C PHE A 203 -8.66 -3.76 -15.31
N ARG A 204 -9.95 -4.00 -15.60
CA ARG A 204 -10.69 -5.15 -15.07
C ARG A 204 -10.33 -6.45 -15.80
N ASP A 205 -10.11 -6.38 -17.11
CA ASP A 205 -9.81 -7.58 -17.91
C ASP A 205 -8.42 -8.15 -17.57
N ALA A 206 -7.44 -7.31 -17.23
CA ALA A 206 -6.10 -7.73 -16.79
C ALA A 206 -6.09 -8.48 -15.44
N GLN A 207 -7.14 -8.37 -14.64
CA GLN A 207 -7.31 -9.11 -13.37
C GLN A 207 -8.08 -10.43 -13.55
N SER A 208 -8.47 -10.78 -14.77
CA SER A 208 -9.30 -11.96 -15.07
C SER A 208 -8.60 -13.05 -15.89
N GLU A 209 -7.32 -12.83 -16.24
CA GLU A 209 -6.45 -13.81 -16.89
C GLU A 209 -5.31 -14.24 -15.95
N ASP A 210 -5.67 -14.90 -14.84
CA ASP A 210 -4.77 -15.82 -14.10
C ASP A 210 -5.59 -16.96 -13.45
#